data_AF-A0A5N5PGF3-F1
#
_entry.id   AF-A0A5N5PGF3-F1
#
_cell.length_a   1.000
_cell.length_b   1.000
_cell.length_c   1.000
_cell.angle_alpha   90.00
_cell.angle_beta   90.00
_cell.angle_gamma   90.00
#
_symmetry.space_group_name_H-M   'P 1'
#
loop_
_entity.id
_entity.type
_entity.pdbx_description
1 polymer ?
#
loop_
_entity_poly.entity_id
_entity_poly.type
_entity_poly.pdbx_seq_one_letter_code
_entity_poly.pdbx_strand_id
1 'polypeptide(L)'
;MASTTSTSPSLLSAQLYPQQALGFFILGASLHEILTRVKAEPQRFPKIDLISNPKEPVTKEVVVRLPANGIRLQFDGPEQRLRMVEVVDFTKVHITFKPGPNEKERDLVRLPAKNGEKPSSEPTTGPTFRHIYHRFLGPTFAGEYIPNVPKRGTGIYVLSYPGVSFTFPMSPSAYSSGKDNVALMASSGSQVATSMAVFAGESWKEARKTLWTAVLPSIKTFAPLSKGKELSPDEVSLVKIHGGGKLQLFRRWSDKSTWITLGQTTEQDLVIAFGPPDQKFYKSEQKMAIHKIRTTSNSRTRGSNGNGNNDIHAHLGSLRSQDGVLTDTDQSSSHSTSASDGGYGSNEDVVDDDYEDYDSENEDEEAANVSTECFYNYFYLGFDVLVSNQTRPSPPAPTQPPELAALPPSFVYDRSDRLVATKVILHSNVPGSYPFNRWRRCRWEIAYLAGQSHPGSVVNSETPLDDIDVALREEWKESLPDHERHKRQKGMVMNRGWGDSPGSSIEFLGGWEEGVNDRAPGGGGLGGKRFDGGEEGTTTLYGFPGLVFEVLGNGYVSALTVF
;
A
#
# COMPACT_ATOMS: atom_id res chain seq x y z
N MET A 1 -12.73 39.26 17.61
CA MET A 1 -11.73 38.19 17.66
C MET A 1 -12.42 36.91 18.10
N ALA A 2 -12.47 35.88 17.26
CA ALA A 2 -12.95 34.57 17.69
C ALA A 2 -11.77 33.78 18.26
N SER A 3 -11.88 33.31 19.50
CA SER A 3 -10.84 32.48 20.11
C SER A 3 -10.95 31.06 19.56
N THR A 4 -10.08 30.70 18.61
CA THR A 4 -9.89 29.31 18.18
C THR A 4 -9.34 28.49 19.33
N THR A 5 -10.23 27.88 20.13
CA THR A 5 -9.85 26.95 21.19
C THR A 5 -9.22 25.72 20.55
N SER A 6 -7.88 25.67 20.52
CA SER A 6 -7.12 24.53 20.03
C SER A 6 -7.29 23.36 21.00
N THR A 7 -8.32 22.54 20.77
CA THR A 7 -8.55 21.29 21.48
C THR A 7 -7.27 20.45 21.37
N SER A 8 -6.55 20.28 22.48
CA SER A 8 -5.32 19.48 22.49
C SER A 8 -5.66 18.07 22.00
N PRO A 9 -4.92 17.51 21.02
CA PRO A 9 -5.25 16.22 20.43
C PRO A 9 -5.34 15.15 21.52
N SER A 10 -6.45 14.40 21.50
CA SER A 10 -6.74 13.43 22.55
C SER A 10 -5.67 12.34 22.58
N LEU A 11 -5.12 12.08 23.77
CA LEU A 11 -4.05 11.12 23.98
C LEU A 11 -4.43 9.76 23.40
N LEU A 12 -3.56 9.20 22.55
CA LEU A 12 -3.80 7.91 21.92
C LEU A 12 -4.01 6.84 22.99
N SER A 13 -5.22 6.29 23.10
CA SER A 13 -5.49 5.10 23.92
C SER A 13 -5.30 3.82 23.10
N ALA A 14 -4.59 2.84 23.65
CA ALA A 14 -4.32 1.55 23.02
C ALA A 14 -4.25 0.41 24.06
N GLN A 15 -5.11 -0.59 23.92
CA GLN A 15 -5.04 -1.80 24.76
C GLN A 15 -3.88 -2.69 24.32
N LEU A 16 -3.09 -3.18 25.27
CA LEU A 16 -2.05 -4.19 25.08
C LEU A 16 -2.66 -5.59 24.90
N TYR A 17 -2.24 -6.28 23.85
CA TYR A 17 -2.48 -7.70 23.62
C TYR A 17 -1.13 -8.41 23.45
N PRO A 18 -0.57 -9.03 24.52
CA PRO A 18 0.72 -9.71 24.47
C PRO A 18 0.82 -10.72 23.31
N GLN A 19 1.99 -10.80 22.66
CA GLN A 19 2.24 -11.58 21.43
C GLN A 19 1.44 -11.19 20.19
N GLN A 20 0.52 -10.21 20.24
CA GLN A 20 -0.44 -9.96 19.16
C GLN A 20 -0.51 -8.49 18.70
N ALA A 21 -0.71 -7.52 19.59
CA ALA A 21 -0.99 -6.14 19.19
C ALA A 21 -0.80 -5.09 20.30
N LEU A 22 -0.71 -3.82 19.89
CA LEU A 22 -0.98 -2.66 20.73
C LEU A 22 -2.07 -1.80 20.07
N GLY A 23 -3.29 -1.83 20.61
CA GLY A 23 -4.46 -1.25 19.96
C GLY A 23 -4.73 -1.91 18.61
N PHE A 24 -4.68 -1.14 17.52
CA PHE A 24 -4.79 -1.64 16.15
C PHE A 24 -3.43 -1.96 15.49
N PHE A 25 -2.30 -1.69 16.15
CA PHE A 25 -0.97 -2.05 15.64
C PHE A 25 -0.72 -3.53 15.89
N ILE A 26 -1.14 -4.37 14.94
CA ILE A 26 -1.17 -5.83 15.05
C ILE A 26 0.07 -6.43 14.37
N LEU A 27 0.72 -7.37 15.05
CA LEU A 27 1.87 -8.08 14.49
C LEU A 27 1.40 -8.93 13.31
N GLY A 28 2.05 -8.74 12.15
CA GLY A 28 1.61 -9.34 10.88
C GLY A 28 0.68 -8.47 10.04
N ALA A 29 0.22 -7.31 10.52
CA ALA A 29 -0.38 -6.28 9.65
C ALA A 29 0.64 -5.79 8.62
N SER A 30 0.19 -5.35 7.44
CA SER A 30 1.09 -4.88 6.39
C SER A 30 1.50 -3.41 6.58
N LEU A 31 2.68 -3.04 6.06
CA LEU A 31 3.13 -1.64 6.03
C LEU A 31 2.11 -0.73 5.33
N HIS A 32 1.54 -1.20 4.22
CA HIS A 32 0.49 -0.50 3.47
C HIS A 32 -0.75 -0.25 4.34
N GLU A 33 -1.34 -1.30 4.90
CA GLU A 33 -2.53 -1.24 5.77
C GLU A 33 -2.34 -0.28 6.95
N ILE A 34 -1.22 -0.39 7.67
CA ILE A 34 -0.93 0.44 8.83
C ILE A 34 -0.73 1.91 8.43
N LEU A 35 0.05 2.20 7.38
CA LEU A 35 0.27 3.57 6.92
C LEU A 35 -1.00 4.19 6.33
N THR A 36 -1.80 3.44 5.58
CA THR A 36 -3.10 3.89 5.06
C THR A 36 -4.04 4.27 6.21
N ARG A 37 -4.13 3.43 7.25
CA ARG A 37 -4.93 3.72 8.45
C ARG A 37 -4.42 4.92 9.25
N VAL A 38 -3.10 5.04 9.43
CA VAL A 38 -2.48 6.16 10.16
C VAL A 38 -2.64 7.48 9.39
N LYS A 39 -2.50 7.47 8.06
CA LYS A 39 -2.75 8.63 7.18
C LYS A 39 -4.20 9.10 7.21
N ALA A 40 -5.16 8.19 7.36
CA ALA A 40 -6.60 8.51 7.42
C ALA A 40 -7.01 9.25 8.73
N GLU A 41 -6.18 9.21 9.78
CA GLU A 41 -6.45 9.91 11.05
C GLU A 41 -5.40 11.01 11.34
N PRO A 42 -5.23 12.04 10.48
CA PRO A 42 -4.11 12.99 10.57
C PRO A 42 -4.13 13.86 11.84
N GLN A 43 -5.30 14.09 12.45
CA GLN A 43 -5.42 14.78 13.74
C GLN A 43 -4.89 13.93 14.92
N ARG A 44 -4.90 12.60 14.78
CA ARG A 44 -4.41 11.64 15.77
C ARG A 44 -2.94 11.27 15.53
N PHE A 45 -2.50 11.32 14.27
CA PHE A 45 -1.12 11.03 13.85
C PHE A 45 -0.52 12.19 13.03
N PRO A 46 -0.38 13.41 13.59
CA PRO A 46 0.02 14.62 12.85
C PRO A 46 1.48 14.63 12.38
N LYS A 47 2.27 13.60 12.70
CA LYS A 47 3.61 13.39 12.16
C LYS A 47 3.94 11.91 12.07
N ILE A 48 4.39 11.51 10.88
CA ILE A 48 4.85 10.16 10.55
C ILE A 48 6.27 10.30 9.99
N ASP A 49 7.29 9.75 10.66
CA ASP A 49 8.64 9.66 10.08
C ASP A 49 8.83 8.25 9.50
N LEU A 50 9.10 8.14 8.21
CA LEU A 50 9.51 6.89 7.56
C LEU A 50 11.04 6.79 7.54
N ILE A 51 11.60 5.63 7.89
CA ILE A 51 13.03 5.33 7.85
C ILE A 51 13.22 3.98 7.15
N SER A 52 14.10 3.93 6.16
CA SER A 52 14.48 2.74 5.40
C SER A 52 15.96 2.83 5.00
N ASN A 53 16.54 1.74 4.50
CA ASN A 53 17.86 1.77 3.86
C ASN A 53 17.69 1.90 2.33
N PRO A 54 18.04 3.04 1.70
CA PRO A 54 17.86 3.22 0.26
C PRO A 54 18.74 2.30 -0.61
N LYS A 55 19.76 1.65 -0.03
CA LYS A 55 20.60 0.65 -0.71
C LYS A 55 20.10 -0.79 -0.60
N GLU A 56 19.19 -1.05 0.35
CA GLU A 56 18.65 -2.39 0.62
C GLU A 56 17.14 -2.30 1.00
N PRO A 57 16.32 -1.54 0.25
CA PRO A 57 14.99 -1.09 0.72
C PRO A 57 13.94 -2.20 0.74
N VAL A 58 14.27 -3.37 0.20
CA VAL A 58 13.43 -4.55 0.07
C VAL A 58 13.88 -5.73 0.94
N THR A 59 15.03 -5.62 1.61
CA THR A 59 15.61 -6.69 2.47
C THR A 59 15.87 -6.23 3.91
N LYS A 60 16.20 -4.95 4.15
CA LYS A 60 16.29 -4.37 5.51
C LYS A 60 14.94 -3.97 6.06
N GLU A 61 14.90 -3.84 7.38
CA GLU A 61 13.75 -3.38 8.13
C GLU A 61 13.31 -1.97 7.72
N VAL A 62 11.99 -1.76 7.69
CA VAL A 62 11.38 -0.44 7.49
C VAL A 62 10.79 0.02 8.81
N VAL A 63 11.10 1.24 9.23
CA VAL A 63 10.73 1.78 10.54
C VAL A 63 9.82 2.99 10.36
N VAL A 64 8.60 2.90 10.88
CA VAL A 64 7.64 4.01 10.93
C VAL A 64 7.61 4.55 12.35
N ARG A 65 7.96 5.83 12.55
CA ARG A 65 7.84 6.51 13.85
C ARG A 65 6.62 7.40 13.85
N LEU A 66 5.95 7.46 14.99
CA LEU A 66 4.80 8.31 15.28
C LEU A 66 5.18 9.24 16.45
N PRO A 67 5.97 10.31 16.23
CA PRO A 67 6.64 11.04 17.31
C PRO A 67 5.69 11.79 18.23
N ALA A 68 4.50 12.15 17.72
CA ALA A 68 3.40 12.74 18.49
C ALA A 68 2.74 11.75 19.46
N ASN A 69 2.85 10.44 19.18
CA ASN A 69 2.20 9.35 19.90
C ASN A 69 3.18 8.50 20.73
N GLY A 70 4.49 8.79 20.66
CA GLY A 70 5.52 8.05 21.39
C GLY A 70 5.74 6.62 20.91
N ILE A 71 5.30 6.28 19.70
CA ILE A 71 5.36 4.92 19.14
C ILE A 71 6.38 4.84 18.00
N ARG A 72 7.04 3.68 17.89
CA ARG A 72 7.88 3.26 16.75
C ARG A 72 7.46 1.84 16.34
N LEU A 73 7.14 1.69 15.07
CA LEU A 73 6.73 0.44 14.44
C LEU A 73 7.89 -0.06 13.57
N GLN A 74 8.20 -1.35 13.63
CA GLN A 74 9.25 -1.94 12.79
C GLN A 74 8.69 -3.10 11.96
N PHE A 75 8.91 -3.03 10.66
CA PHE A 75 8.46 -3.98 9.65
C PHE A 75 9.68 -4.69 9.05
N ASP A 76 9.56 -5.95 8.66
CA ASP A 76 10.63 -6.61 7.89
C ASP A 76 10.71 -6.05 6.45
N GLY A 77 11.82 -6.29 5.76
CA GLY A 77 11.98 -5.87 4.37
C GLY A 77 11.11 -6.66 3.38
N PRO A 78 11.30 -7.99 3.24
CA PRO A 78 10.70 -8.78 2.16
C PRO A 78 9.18 -8.80 2.14
N GLU A 79 8.53 -9.07 3.28
CA GLU A 79 7.07 -9.18 3.40
C GLU A 79 6.39 -7.86 3.83
N GLN A 80 7.18 -6.89 4.32
CA GLN A 80 6.70 -5.64 4.90
C GLN A 80 5.65 -5.84 6.00
N ARG A 81 5.86 -6.83 6.88
CA ARG A 81 4.96 -7.18 7.99
C ARG A 81 5.44 -6.59 9.30
N LEU A 82 4.51 -6.03 10.08
CA LEU A 82 4.81 -5.47 11.40
C LEU A 82 5.34 -6.55 12.34
N ARG A 83 6.63 -6.45 12.71
CA ARG A 83 7.33 -7.42 13.57
C ARG A 83 7.38 -6.99 15.03
N MET A 84 7.46 -5.68 15.26
CA MET A 84 7.56 -5.13 16.60
C MET A 84 6.89 -3.75 16.72
N VAL A 85 6.14 -3.56 17.80
CA VAL A 85 5.61 -2.26 18.23
C VAL A 85 6.36 -1.81 19.47
N GLU A 86 7.09 -0.71 19.38
CA GLU A 86 7.79 -0.10 20.51
C GLU A 86 7.11 1.18 20.98
N VAL A 87 7.02 1.31 22.29
CA VAL A 87 6.67 2.55 22.99
C VAL A 87 7.98 3.16 23.47
N VAL A 88 8.32 4.33 22.94
CA VAL A 88 9.55 5.07 23.24
C VAL A 88 9.29 6.34 24.07
N ASP A 89 8.04 6.72 24.26
CA ASP A 89 7.61 7.83 25.11
C ASP A 89 6.22 7.55 25.70
N PHE A 90 6.18 7.14 26.97
CA PHE A 90 4.95 6.76 27.67
C PHE A 90 4.04 7.96 28.01
N THR A 91 4.50 9.21 27.82
CA THR A 91 3.67 10.40 28.04
C THR A 91 2.72 10.69 26.88
N LYS A 92 2.91 10.02 25.73
CA LYS A 92 2.22 10.28 24.46
C LYS A 92 1.27 9.16 24.00
N VAL A 93 1.16 8.09 24.77
CA VAL A 93 0.20 7.00 24.56
C VAL A 93 -0.32 6.49 25.91
N HIS A 94 -1.64 6.44 26.06
CA HIS A 94 -2.30 5.78 27.17
C HIS A 94 -2.42 4.28 26.86
N ILE A 95 -1.79 3.44 27.69
CA ILE A 95 -1.74 1.99 27.48
C ILE A 95 -2.43 1.29 28.64
N THR A 96 -3.40 0.43 28.29
CA THR A 96 -4.13 -0.41 29.23
C THR A 96 -3.85 -1.89 28.97
N PHE A 97 -4.09 -2.75 29.96
CA PHE A 97 -4.02 -4.20 29.82
C PHE A 97 -5.19 -4.85 30.55
N LYS A 98 -5.82 -5.83 29.91
CA LYS A 98 -6.89 -6.65 30.49
C LYS A 98 -6.47 -8.12 30.44
N PRO A 99 -6.04 -8.73 31.57
CA PRO A 99 -5.44 -10.08 31.56
C PRO A 99 -6.44 -11.20 31.23
N GLY A 100 -7.72 -11.02 31.54
CA GLY A 100 -8.78 -12.00 31.27
C GLY A 100 -10.15 -11.33 31.10
N PRO A 101 -11.14 -12.02 30.54
CA PRO A 101 -12.44 -11.43 30.16
C PRO A 101 -13.20 -10.81 31.34
N ASN A 102 -13.04 -11.38 32.54
CA ASN A 102 -13.71 -10.94 33.76
C ASN A 102 -12.81 -10.13 34.70
N GLU A 103 -11.54 -9.89 34.34
CA GLU A 103 -10.64 -9.06 35.14
C GLU A 103 -10.83 -7.57 34.87
N LYS A 104 -10.48 -6.76 35.87
CA LYS A 104 -10.40 -5.30 35.70
C LYS A 104 -9.25 -4.95 34.77
N GLU A 105 -9.50 -3.97 33.92
CA GLU A 105 -8.48 -3.31 33.12
C GLU A 105 -7.47 -2.58 34.04
N ARG A 106 -6.22 -2.53 33.60
CA ARG A 106 -5.06 -2.06 34.36
C ARG A 106 -4.29 -1.05 33.51
N ASP A 107 -4.07 0.16 34.00
CA ASP A 107 -3.28 1.16 33.28
C ASP A 107 -1.78 0.87 33.45
N LEU A 108 -0.98 1.08 32.39
CA LEU A 108 0.48 0.95 32.44
C LEU A 108 1.12 2.14 33.16
N VAL A 109 0.60 3.34 32.93
CA VAL A 109 0.95 4.57 33.62
C VAL A 109 -0.36 5.16 34.14
N ARG A 110 -0.42 5.50 35.42
CA ARG A 110 -1.63 6.12 35.97
C ARG A 110 -1.76 7.53 35.45
N LEU A 111 -2.85 7.82 34.76
CA LEU A 111 -3.26 9.19 34.51
C LEU A 111 -3.57 9.88 35.86
N PRO A 112 -3.26 11.18 36.02
CA PRO A 112 -3.71 11.93 37.18
C PRO A 112 -5.25 11.93 37.23
N ALA A 113 -5.81 11.52 38.37
CA ALA A 113 -7.24 11.35 38.50
C ALA A 113 -7.99 12.69 38.34
N LYS A 114 -9.05 12.71 37.53
CA LYS A 114 -9.91 13.91 37.37
C LYS A 114 -10.69 14.28 38.64
N ASN A 115 -10.73 13.41 39.65
CA ASN A 115 -11.53 13.57 40.86
C ASN A 115 -10.68 13.99 42.08
N GLY A 116 -10.38 15.28 42.21
CA GLY A 116 -10.20 15.99 43.50
C GLY A 116 -9.06 15.60 44.46
N GLU A 117 -8.41 14.44 44.32
CA GLU A 117 -7.32 14.03 45.20
C GLU A 117 -6.06 14.85 44.94
N LYS A 118 -5.36 15.24 46.01
CA LYS A 118 -4.16 16.10 45.91
C LYS A 118 -3.08 15.40 45.06
N PRO A 119 -2.45 16.08 44.08
CA PRO A 119 -1.37 15.51 43.29
C PRO A 119 -0.16 15.23 44.19
N SER A 120 0.00 13.97 44.60
CA SER A 120 0.98 13.51 45.59
C SER A 120 2.23 12.88 44.98
N SER A 121 2.43 13.06 43.67
CA SER A 121 3.64 12.65 42.94
C SER A 121 3.92 13.60 41.78
N GLU A 122 5.20 13.75 41.45
CA GLU A 122 5.65 14.35 40.19
C GLU A 122 5.00 13.65 38.96
N PRO A 123 4.89 14.34 37.80
CA PRO A 123 4.38 13.72 36.59
C PRO A 123 5.29 12.54 36.17
N THR A 124 4.79 11.31 36.36
CA THR A 124 5.58 10.09 36.14
C THR A 124 5.92 9.93 34.65
N THR A 125 7.19 10.07 34.30
CA THR A 125 7.72 10.00 32.92
C THR A 125 7.54 8.64 32.25
N GLY A 126 7.19 7.59 33.01
CA GLY A 126 6.85 6.28 32.50
C GLY A 126 6.55 5.27 33.61
N PRO A 127 6.32 4.00 33.25
CA PRO A 127 5.97 2.94 34.19
C PRO A 127 7.19 2.51 35.01
N THR A 128 7.03 2.38 36.32
CA THR A 128 8.10 1.89 37.20
C THR A 128 8.17 0.36 37.20
N PHE A 129 9.37 -0.20 37.39
CA PHE A 129 9.62 -1.64 37.53
C PHE A 129 8.65 -2.29 38.53
N ARG A 130 8.51 -1.68 39.71
CA ARG A 130 7.61 -2.16 40.77
C ARG A 130 6.13 -2.16 40.36
N HIS A 131 5.69 -1.22 39.51
CA HIS A 131 4.32 -1.21 39.00
C HIS A 131 4.11 -2.29 37.92
N ILE A 132 5.07 -2.45 37.00
CA ILE A 132 5.04 -3.48 35.95
C ILE A 132 4.96 -4.88 36.59
N TYR A 133 5.89 -5.16 37.51
CA TYR A 133 6.11 -6.47 38.12
C TYR A 133 5.07 -6.87 39.19
N HIS A 134 4.48 -5.92 39.94
CA HIS A 134 3.52 -6.26 41.00
C HIS A 134 2.07 -5.85 40.72
N ARG A 135 1.76 -5.11 39.64
CA ARG A 135 0.39 -4.64 39.37
C ARG A 135 -0.04 -4.79 37.91
N PHE A 136 0.82 -4.50 36.93
CA PHE A 136 0.43 -4.51 35.53
C PHE A 136 0.40 -5.94 34.95
N LEU A 137 1.56 -6.55 34.71
CA LEU A 137 1.68 -7.92 34.16
C LEU A 137 1.88 -8.99 35.25
N GLY A 138 2.53 -8.65 36.36
CA GLY A 138 2.81 -9.59 37.46
C GLY A 138 4.25 -10.14 37.43
N PRO A 139 4.57 -11.12 38.30
CA PRO A 139 5.90 -11.72 38.39
C PRO A 139 6.34 -12.41 37.10
N THR A 140 7.64 -12.44 36.87
CA THR A 140 8.29 -13.14 35.74
C THR A 140 9.74 -13.50 36.12
N PHE A 141 10.42 -14.27 35.29
CA PHE A 141 11.83 -14.61 35.47
C PHE A 141 12.74 -13.37 35.43
N ALA A 142 13.94 -13.49 35.99
CA ALA A 142 14.93 -12.40 35.96
C ALA A 142 15.25 -11.98 34.51
N GLY A 143 15.17 -10.68 34.26
CA GLY A 143 15.49 -10.07 32.96
C GLY A 143 16.96 -10.18 32.57
N GLU A 144 17.23 -9.97 31.28
CA GLU A 144 18.57 -10.03 30.71
C GLU A 144 19.28 -8.67 30.80
N TYR A 145 20.50 -8.65 31.32
CA TYR A 145 21.37 -7.48 31.22
C TYR A 145 22.23 -7.54 29.94
N ILE A 146 22.18 -6.47 29.15
CA ILE A 146 22.96 -6.31 27.92
C ILE A 146 23.97 -5.16 28.16
N PRO A 147 25.28 -5.45 28.22
CA PRO A 147 26.30 -4.44 28.50
C PRO A 147 26.49 -3.46 27.32
N ASN A 148 26.90 -2.23 27.64
CA ASN A 148 27.46 -1.23 26.72
C ASN A 148 26.76 -1.09 25.37
N VAL A 149 25.53 -0.56 25.37
CA VAL A 149 24.91 -0.08 24.12
C VAL A 149 25.72 1.14 23.64
N PRO A 150 26.35 1.12 22.45
CA PRO A 150 27.35 2.12 22.04
C PRO A 150 26.82 3.55 21.85
N LYS A 151 25.51 3.77 21.99
CA LYS A 151 24.85 5.09 21.96
C LYS A 151 24.38 5.61 23.34
N ARG A 152 24.59 4.88 24.44
CA ARG A 152 24.08 5.24 25.79
C ARG A 152 25.11 5.31 26.92
N GLY A 153 26.32 4.77 26.75
CA GLY A 153 27.37 4.75 27.81
C GLY A 153 27.03 3.93 29.07
N THR A 154 25.82 3.39 29.14
CA THR A 154 25.27 2.52 30.18
C THR A 154 24.74 1.25 29.51
N GLY A 155 24.65 0.16 30.26
CA GLY A 155 23.96 -1.04 29.80
C GLY A 155 22.45 -0.89 29.92
N ILE A 156 21.74 -1.93 29.47
CA ILE A 156 20.29 -2.02 29.60
C ILE A 156 19.89 -3.34 30.26
N TYR A 157 18.87 -3.28 31.11
CA TYR A 157 18.23 -4.44 31.72
C TYR A 157 16.85 -4.64 31.09
N VAL A 158 16.62 -5.79 30.49
CA VAL A 158 15.39 -6.10 29.74
C VAL A 158 14.55 -7.12 30.51
N LEU A 159 13.52 -6.64 31.20
CA LEU A 159 12.50 -7.49 31.81
C LEU A 159 11.61 -8.05 30.69
N SER A 160 11.41 -9.36 30.66
CA SER A 160 10.67 -10.04 29.58
C SER A 160 9.46 -10.81 30.09
N TYR A 161 8.43 -10.82 29.25
CA TYR A 161 7.19 -11.59 29.34
C TYR A 161 6.90 -12.17 27.94
N PRO A 162 6.01 -13.17 27.82
CA PRO A 162 5.55 -13.65 26.52
C PRO A 162 5.03 -12.51 25.63
N GLY A 163 5.78 -12.21 24.58
CA GLY A 163 5.53 -11.16 23.60
C GLY A 163 5.59 -9.71 24.08
N VAL A 164 6.12 -9.44 25.28
CA VAL A 164 6.26 -8.08 25.81
C VAL A 164 7.58 -7.93 26.58
N SER A 165 8.31 -6.83 26.37
CA SER A 165 9.49 -6.51 27.18
C SER A 165 9.56 -5.04 27.59
N PHE A 166 10.29 -4.76 28.67
CA PHE A 166 10.52 -3.42 29.20
C PHE A 166 12.02 -3.19 29.41
N THR A 167 12.53 -2.07 28.89
CA THR A 167 13.97 -1.75 28.87
C THR A 167 14.31 -0.67 29.88
N PHE A 168 15.04 -1.03 30.93
CA PHE A 168 15.52 -0.13 31.98
C PHE A 168 17.01 0.19 31.76
N PRO A 169 17.49 1.41 32.08
CA PRO A 169 18.91 1.72 32.08
C PRO A 169 19.59 1.07 33.30
N MET A 170 20.76 0.46 33.13
CA MET A 170 21.49 -0.17 34.22
C MET A 170 23.01 0.06 34.06
N SER A 171 23.66 0.49 35.14
CA SER A 171 25.13 0.59 35.17
C SER A 171 25.77 -0.81 35.15
N PRO A 172 26.87 -1.03 34.42
CA PRO A 172 27.68 -2.24 34.53
C PRO A 172 28.11 -2.58 35.97
N SER A 173 28.30 -1.56 36.82
CA SER A 173 28.65 -1.74 38.24
C SER A 173 27.47 -2.10 39.16
N ALA A 174 26.23 -1.93 38.69
CA ALA A 174 25.02 -2.28 39.45
C ALA A 174 24.56 -3.72 39.18
N TYR A 175 24.82 -4.25 37.97
CA TYR A 175 24.48 -5.61 37.61
C TYR A 175 25.37 -6.65 38.31
N SER A 176 24.80 -7.79 38.69
CA SER A 176 25.57 -8.95 39.15
C SER A 176 24.83 -10.24 38.83
N SER A 177 25.50 -11.17 38.15
CA SER A 177 24.92 -12.47 37.75
C SER A 177 24.54 -13.38 38.93
N GLY A 178 25.15 -13.18 40.11
CA GLY A 178 24.90 -13.94 41.34
C GLY A 178 23.99 -13.24 42.35
N LYS A 179 23.28 -12.16 41.97
CA LYS A 179 22.34 -11.45 42.85
C LYS A 179 20.92 -11.50 42.31
N ASP A 180 19.95 -11.35 43.20
CA ASP A 180 18.57 -11.10 42.81
C ASP A 180 18.43 -9.67 42.23
N ASN A 181 18.55 -9.59 40.90
CA ASN A 181 18.39 -8.36 40.15
C ASN A 181 16.91 -7.88 40.13
N VAL A 182 15.93 -8.75 40.42
CA VAL A 182 14.52 -8.35 40.53
C VAL A 182 14.29 -7.63 41.86
N ALA A 183 14.80 -8.16 42.97
CA ALA A 183 14.80 -7.46 44.26
C ALA A 183 15.58 -6.14 44.20
N LEU A 184 16.72 -6.11 43.49
CA LEU A 184 17.48 -4.87 43.25
C LEU A 184 16.64 -3.82 42.50
N MET A 185 15.97 -4.20 41.41
CA MET A 185 15.16 -3.29 40.59
C MET A 185 13.82 -2.90 41.24
N ALA A 186 13.30 -3.70 42.17
CA ALA A 186 12.10 -3.40 42.95
C ALA A 186 12.37 -2.52 44.19
N SER A 187 13.59 -2.56 44.73
CA SER A 187 14.04 -1.77 45.89
C SER A 187 14.73 -0.46 45.50
N SER A 188 15.46 -0.44 44.37
CA SER A 188 16.04 0.78 43.82
C SER A 188 14.93 1.74 43.40
N GLY A 189 14.89 2.91 44.04
CA GLY A 189 13.77 3.86 43.93
C GLY A 189 13.43 4.23 42.49
N SER A 190 12.14 4.10 42.14
CA SER A 190 11.52 4.56 40.89
C SER A 190 12.32 4.28 39.60
N GLN A 191 12.83 3.06 39.42
CA GLN A 191 13.35 2.62 38.14
C GLN A 191 12.25 2.63 37.06
N VAL A 192 12.25 3.65 36.21
CA VAL A 192 11.29 3.85 35.11
C VAL A 192 11.78 3.17 33.83
N ALA A 193 10.89 2.50 33.11
CA ALA A 193 11.22 1.93 31.81
C ALA A 193 11.50 3.03 30.78
N THR A 194 12.58 2.89 30.00
CA THR A 194 12.91 3.81 28.88
C THR A 194 12.28 3.41 27.55
N SER A 195 11.80 2.17 27.45
CA SER A 195 10.90 1.72 26.38
C SER A 195 10.17 0.45 26.77
N MET A 196 9.09 0.16 26.04
CA MET A 196 8.38 -1.12 26.04
C MET A 196 8.33 -1.63 24.59
N ALA A 197 8.41 -2.94 24.38
CA ALA A 197 8.24 -3.57 23.07
C ALA A 197 7.18 -4.65 23.12
N VAL A 198 6.38 -4.77 22.07
CA VAL A 198 5.43 -5.87 21.79
C VAL A 198 5.91 -6.60 20.54
N PHE A 199 6.10 -7.91 20.63
CA PHE A 199 6.69 -8.78 19.60
C PHE A 199 6.08 -10.20 19.71
N ALA A 200 6.33 -11.08 18.74
CA ALA A 200 5.90 -12.48 18.81
C ALA A 200 7.02 -13.36 19.41
N GLY A 201 6.67 -14.27 20.33
CA GLY A 201 7.59 -15.21 20.98
C GLY A 201 7.65 -15.09 22.51
N GLU A 202 8.18 -16.12 23.17
CA GLU A 202 8.10 -16.29 24.63
C GLU A 202 8.99 -15.35 25.45
N SER A 203 10.14 -14.94 24.90
CA SER A 203 11.07 -14.01 25.55
C SER A 203 11.76 -13.10 24.53
N TRP A 204 12.20 -11.91 24.94
CA TRP A 204 12.97 -11.01 24.06
C TRP A 204 14.30 -11.63 23.62
N LYS A 205 14.93 -12.40 24.51
CA LYS A 205 16.23 -13.07 24.31
C LYS A 205 16.19 -14.08 23.17
N GLU A 206 15.05 -14.75 22.97
CA GLU A 206 14.81 -15.66 21.85
C GLU A 206 14.21 -14.96 20.64
N ALA A 207 13.14 -14.19 20.83
CA ALA A 207 12.41 -13.53 19.73
C ALA A 207 13.34 -12.67 18.86
N ARG A 208 14.30 -11.93 19.45
CA ARG A 208 15.25 -11.10 18.70
C ARG A 208 16.15 -11.86 17.72
N LYS A 209 16.25 -13.19 17.84
CA LYS A 209 17.04 -14.05 16.92
C LYS A 209 16.29 -14.34 15.62
N THR A 210 14.95 -14.33 15.66
CA THR A 210 14.07 -14.76 14.55
C THR A 210 13.00 -13.72 14.18
N LEU A 211 12.98 -12.57 14.84
CA LEU A 211 11.99 -11.47 14.67
C LEU A 211 11.65 -11.15 13.21
N TRP A 212 12.69 -11.13 12.35
CA TRP A 212 12.61 -10.77 10.94
C TRP A 212 12.29 -11.94 9.99
N THR A 213 12.41 -13.18 10.44
CA THR A 213 12.36 -14.40 9.61
C THR A 213 11.32 -15.42 10.04
N ALA A 214 10.79 -15.31 11.27
CA ALA A 214 9.72 -16.17 11.76
C ALA A 214 8.42 -15.96 10.96
N VAL A 215 7.68 -17.04 10.71
CA VAL A 215 6.31 -16.95 10.16
C VAL A 215 5.37 -16.50 11.28
N LEU A 216 4.82 -15.29 11.15
CA LEU A 216 3.83 -14.77 12.10
C LEU A 216 2.47 -15.48 11.93
N PRO A 217 1.68 -15.66 13.01
CA PRO A 217 0.31 -16.16 12.94
C PRO A 217 -0.60 -15.33 12.01
N SER A 218 -1.74 -15.91 11.61
CA SER A 218 -2.73 -15.16 10.82
C SER A 218 -3.34 -14.02 11.63
N ILE A 219 -3.38 -12.82 11.05
CA ILE A 219 -4.05 -11.65 11.66
C ILE A 219 -5.53 -11.94 11.95
N LYS A 220 -6.15 -12.90 11.24
CA LYS A 220 -7.54 -13.35 11.48
C LYS A 220 -7.72 -14.09 12.81
N THR A 221 -6.64 -14.53 13.48
CA THR A 221 -6.73 -15.08 14.86
C THR A 221 -6.86 -13.99 15.92
N PHE A 222 -6.69 -12.71 15.57
CA PHE A 222 -6.84 -11.59 16.50
C PHE A 222 -8.33 -11.31 16.76
N ALA A 223 -8.86 -11.91 17.84
CA ALA A 223 -10.28 -11.90 18.20
C ALA A 223 -10.97 -10.51 18.29
N PRO A 224 -10.29 -9.38 18.59
CA PRO A 224 -10.89 -8.05 18.48
C PRO A 224 -11.30 -7.65 17.05
N LEU A 225 -10.67 -8.22 16.02
CA LEU A 225 -10.95 -7.95 14.60
C LEU A 225 -11.91 -8.97 13.98
N SER A 226 -11.86 -10.24 14.42
CA SER A 226 -12.71 -11.33 13.90
C SER A 226 -14.20 -11.23 14.27
N LYS A 227 -14.68 -10.04 14.67
CA LYS A 227 -16.09 -9.75 14.96
C LYS A 227 -16.87 -9.27 13.73
N GLY A 228 -16.18 -8.83 12.67
CA GLY A 228 -16.77 -8.71 11.34
C GLY A 228 -16.91 -10.09 10.71
N LYS A 229 -18.11 -10.44 10.22
CA LYS A 229 -18.41 -11.74 9.60
C LYS A 229 -17.98 -11.79 8.12
N GLU A 230 -16.89 -11.10 7.80
CA GLU A 230 -16.43 -10.87 6.44
C GLU A 230 -15.31 -11.86 6.11
N LEU A 231 -15.65 -12.87 5.30
CA LEU A 231 -14.71 -13.90 4.83
C LEU A 231 -13.87 -13.36 3.67
N SER A 232 -13.14 -12.27 3.92
CA SER A 232 -12.13 -11.77 2.98
C SER A 232 -11.11 -12.89 2.67
N PRO A 233 -10.63 -13.00 1.41
CA PRO A 233 -9.58 -13.95 1.06
C PRO A 233 -8.36 -13.85 1.97
N ASP A 234 -7.58 -14.93 2.07
CA ASP A 234 -6.24 -14.83 2.62
C ASP A 234 -5.33 -14.14 1.60
N GLU A 235 -4.48 -13.23 2.11
CA GLU A 235 -3.65 -12.32 1.31
C GLU A 235 -2.73 -13.09 0.36
N VAL A 236 -2.47 -12.56 -0.84
CA VAL A 236 -1.46 -13.15 -1.74
C VAL A 236 -0.07 -12.98 -1.13
N SER A 237 0.62 -14.11 -0.90
CA SER A 237 1.94 -14.19 -0.27
C SER A 237 3.08 -14.19 -1.30
N LEU A 238 2.85 -14.81 -2.46
CA LEU A 238 3.82 -14.99 -3.53
C LEU A 238 3.11 -15.22 -4.88
N VAL A 239 3.64 -14.64 -5.96
CA VAL A 239 3.23 -14.93 -7.34
C VAL A 239 4.37 -15.63 -8.09
N LYS A 240 4.16 -16.89 -8.49
CA LYS A 240 5.08 -17.61 -9.36
C LYS A 240 4.73 -17.34 -10.82
N ILE A 241 5.70 -16.82 -11.58
CA ILE A 241 5.56 -16.54 -13.01
C ILE A 241 6.13 -17.73 -13.78
N HIS A 242 5.26 -18.44 -14.50
CA HIS A 242 5.60 -19.70 -15.19
C HIS A 242 5.87 -19.52 -16.69
N GLY A 243 5.79 -18.29 -17.22
CA GLY A 243 5.92 -17.99 -18.65
C GLY A 243 4.65 -18.36 -19.45
N GLY A 244 4.60 -17.98 -20.73
CA GLY A 244 3.46 -18.27 -21.60
C GLY A 244 2.13 -17.69 -21.11
N GLY A 245 2.16 -16.52 -20.46
CA GLY A 245 1.00 -15.90 -19.81
C GLY A 245 0.49 -16.58 -18.53
N LYS A 246 1.18 -17.59 -17.97
CA LYS A 246 0.72 -18.33 -16.78
C LYS A 246 1.30 -17.76 -15.48
N LEU A 247 0.44 -17.31 -14.56
CA LEU A 247 0.80 -16.87 -13.21
C LEU A 247 0.08 -17.74 -12.15
N GLN A 248 0.80 -18.13 -11.10
CA GLN A 248 0.25 -18.89 -9.97
C GLN A 248 0.41 -18.09 -8.67
N LEU A 249 -0.72 -17.70 -8.08
CA LEU A 249 -0.78 -16.85 -6.90
C LEU A 249 -1.03 -17.73 -5.67
N PHE A 250 -0.12 -17.69 -4.72
CA PHE A 250 -0.20 -18.42 -3.45
C PHE A 250 -0.78 -17.51 -2.38
N ARG A 251 -1.66 -18.04 -1.53
CA ARG A 251 -2.21 -17.31 -0.38
C ARG A 251 -1.32 -17.49 0.86
N ARG A 252 -1.41 -16.56 1.81
CA ARG A 252 -0.75 -16.66 3.11
C ARG A 252 -1.56 -17.56 4.04
N TRP A 253 -0.88 -18.38 4.86
CA TRP A 253 -1.52 -19.30 5.82
C TRP A 253 -2.50 -20.33 5.20
N SER A 254 -2.42 -20.60 3.89
CA SER A 254 -3.25 -21.58 3.19
C SER A 254 -2.47 -22.24 2.07
N ASP A 255 -2.55 -23.56 1.95
CA ASP A 255 -1.90 -24.33 0.88
C ASP A 255 -2.59 -24.17 -0.49
N LYS A 256 -3.63 -23.33 -0.56
CA LYS A 256 -4.36 -23.00 -1.79
C LYS A 256 -3.56 -22.00 -2.63
N SER A 257 -3.35 -22.36 -3.89
CA SER A 257 -2.95 -21.43 -4.95
C SER A 257 -4.09 -21.22 -5.94
N THR A 258 -4.02 -20.17 -6.74
CA THR A 258 -4.99 -19.83 -7.78
C THR A 258 -4.25 -19.32 -9.01
N TRP A 259 -4.74 -19.65 -10.21
CA TRP A 259 -4.08 -19.31 -11.46
C TRP A 259 -4.71 -18.09 -12.11
N ILE A 260 -3.88 -17.24 -12.71
CA ILE A 260 -4.27 -16.31 -13.77
C ILE A 260 -3.56 -16.80 -15.03
N THR A 261 -4.32 -17.22 -16.03
CA THR A 261 -3.82 -17.50 -17.38
C THR A 261 -4.24 -16.35 -18.27
N LEU A 262 -3.27 -15.57 -18.73
CA LEU A 262 -3.53 -14.43 -19.60
C LEU A 262 -4.17 -14.89 -20.91
N GLY A 263 -5.05 -14.06 -21.46
CA GLY A 263 -5.88 -14.41 -22.61
C GLY A 263 -6.96 -15.47 -22.33
N GLN A 264 -7.20 -15.87 -21.08
CA GLN A 264 -8.24 -16.87 -20.71
C GLN A 264 -9.00 -16.55 -19.43
N THR A 265 -8.33 -16.12 -18.36
CA THR A 265 -8.97 -15.83 -17.06
C THR A 265 -9.87 -14.61 -17.18
N THR A 266 -11.11 -14.71 -16.73
CA THR A 266 -12.16 -13.70 -16.98
C THR A 266 -12.45 -12.84 -15.76
N GLU A 267 -13.20 -11.76 -15.94
CA GLU A 267 -13.68 -10.91 -14.84
C GLU A 267 -14.35 -11.70 -13.71
N GLN A 268 -15.17 -12.70 -14.07
CA GLN A 268 -15.87 -13.53 -13.10
C GLN A 268 -14.88 -14.41 -12.32
N ASP A 269 -13.88 -14.98 -13.00
CA ASP A 269 -12.84 -15.78 -12.37
C ASP A 269 -11.98 -14.94 -11.40
N LEU A 270 -11.62 -13.72 -11.79
CA LEU A 270 -10.90 -12.77 -10.93
C LEU A 270 -11.69 -12.44 -9.66
N VAL A 271 -12.99 -12.15 -9.79
CA VAL A 271 -13.85 -11.81 -8.63
C VAL A 271 -14.05 -13.03 -7.71
N ILE A 272 -14.17 -14.24 -8.27
CA ILE A 272 -14.23 -15.48 -7.48
C ILE A 272 -12.88 -15.77 -6.80
N ALA A 273 -11.77 -15.50 -7.47
CA ALA A 273 -10.41 -15.78 -6.99
C ALA A 273 -9.90 -14.79 -5.93
N PHE A 274 -10.28 -13.51 -6.03
CA PHE A 274 -9.66 -12.41 -5.27
C PHE A 274 -10.66 -11.49 -4.56
N GLY A 275 -11.96 -11.62 -4.85
CA GLY A 275 -12.98 -10.65 -4.46
C GLY A 275 -13.12 -9.52 -5.51
N PRO A 276 -14.04 -8.58 -5.30
CA PRO A 276 -14.11 -7.37 -6.13
C PRO A 276 -12.79 -6.59 -6.06
N PRO A 277 -12.39 -5.89 -7.14
CA PRO A 277 -11.24 -5.00 -7.10
C PRO A 277 -11.51 -3.81 -6.17
N ASP A 278 -10.45 -3.26 -5.57
CA ASP A 278 -10.53 -2.06 -4.73
C ASP A 278 -10.94 -0.82 -5.56
N GLN A 279 -10.56 -0.79 -6.85
CA GLN A 279 -11.02 0.20 -7.82
C GLN A 279 -11.00 -0.38 -9.24
N LYS A 280 -12.03 -0.09 -10.05
CA LYS A 280 -12.00 -0.27 -11.51
C LYS A 280 -11.60 1.04 -12.20
N PHE A 281 -10.85 0.95 -13.30
CA PHE A 281 -10.54 2.10 -14.15
C PHE A 281 -10.64 1.77 -15.66
N TYR A 282 -11.48 2.48 -16.42
CA TYR A 282 -11.73 2.24 -17.84
C TYR A 282 -10.76 2.99 -18.76
N LYS A 283 -10.24 2.32 -19.78
CA LYS A 283 -9.20 2.81 -20.70
C LYS A 283 -9.76 3.81 -21.72
N SER A 284 -9.58 5.11 -21.51
CA SER A 284 -10.02 6.13 -22.48
C SER A 284 -9.36 5.97 -23.87
N GLU A 285 -10.14 6.02 -24.95
CA GLU A 285 -9.69 5.92 -26.35
C GLU A 285 -9.01 7.23 -26.83
N GLN A 286 -7.79 7.51 -26.36
CA GLN A 286 -7.05 8.75 -26.68
C GLN A 286 -6.73 9.01 -28.18
N LYS A 287 -7.01 8.07 -29.10
CA LYS A 287 -6.73 8.23 -30.55
C LYS A 287 -7.34 9.51 -31.15
N MET A 288 -8.47 9.97 -30.62
CA MET A 288 -9.14 11.21 -31.05
C MET A 288 -8.43 12.50 -30.60
N ALA A 289 -7.74 12.49 -29.46
CA ALA A 289 -7.19 13.71 -28.84
C ALA A 289 -6.04 14.33 -29.65
N ILE A 290 -5.11 13.48 -30.11
CA ILE A 290 -3.93 13.89 -30.89
C ILE A 290 -4.35 14.55 -32.22
N HIS A 291 -5.48 14.14 -32.80
CA HIS A 291 -6.03 14.74 -34.01
C HIS A 291 -6.68 16.10 -33.77
N LYS A 292 -7.41 16.32 -32.66
CA LYS A 292 -8.02 17.62 -32.31
C LYS A 292 -6.99 18.75 -32.15
N ILE A 293 -5.80 18.45 -31.60
CA ILE A 293 -4.69 19.42 -31.48
C ILE A 293 -4.11 19.79 -32.86
N ARG A 294 -4.17 18.86 -33.83
CA ARG A 294 -3.55 19.00 -35.15
C ARG A 294 -4.46 19.65 -36.21
N THR A 295 -5.79 19.62 -36.03
CA THR A 295 -6.73 20.39 -36.84
C THR A 295 -6.83 21.84 -36.38
N THR A 296 -6.86 22.09 -35.05
CA THR A 296 -6.91 23.46 -34.48
C THR A 296 -5.68 24.32 -34.79
N SER A 297 -4.52 23.70 -35.05
CA SER A 297 -3.28 24.40 -35.43
C SER A 297 -3.16 24.72 -36.93
N ASN A 298 -3.99 24.14 -37.80
CA ASN A 298 -3.92 24.30 -39.26
C ASN A 298 -4.97 25.27 -39.86
N SER A 299 -5.88 25.83 -39.07
CA SER A 299 -7.00 26.66 -39.56
C SER A 299 -6.72 28.17 -39.63
N ARG A 300 -5.50 28.64 -39.34
CA ARG A 300 -5.16 30.06 -39.16
C ARG A 300 -4.06 30.63 -40.09
N THR A 301 -3.90 30.09 -41.30
CA THR A 301 -2.93 30.62 -42.29
C THR A 301 -3.53 30.81 -43.69
N ARG A 302 -4.46 31.76 -43.85
CA ARG A 302 -4.84 32.28 -45.18
C ARG A 302 -5.26 33.75 -45.14
N GLY A 303 -4.58 34.59 -45.92
CA GLY A 303 -4.97 35.98 -46.20
C GLY A 303 -4.18 37.05 -45.45
N SER A 304 -3.14 37.60 -46.10
CA SER A 304 -2.62 38.94 -45.78
C SER A 304 -2.06 39.60 -47.04
N ASN A 305 -2.84 40.53 -47.61
CA ASN A 305 -2.43 41.67 -48.45
C ASN A 305 -3.71 42.37 -48.96
N GLY A 306 -3.92 43.65 -48.62
CA GLY A 306 -5.15 44.37 -48.97
C GLY A 306 -5.28 45.73 -48.28
N ASN A 307 -4.52 46.71 -48.75
CA ASN A 307 -4.47 48.08 -48.21
C ASN A 307 -5.78 48.88 -48.43
N GLY A 308 -6.32 49.54 -47.39
CA GLY A 308 -7.25 50.67 -47.57
C GLY A 308 -8.27 50.99 -46.46
N ASN A 309 -7.97 52.03 -45.66
CA ASN A 309 -8.85 53.07 -45.05
C ASN A 309 -10.26 52.81 -44.44
N ASN A 310 -10.52 53.63 -43.40
CA ASN A 310 -11.80 54.06 -42.79
C ASN A 310 -12.55 53.13 -41.81
N ASP A 311 -12.56 53.59 -40.55
CA ASP A 311 -13.69 53.71 -39.61
C ASP A 311 -14.93 52.81 -39.75
N ILE A 312 -15.32 52.15 -38.63
CA ILE A 312 -16.59 52.40 -37.91
C ILE A 312 -16.68 51.55 -36.61
N HIS A 313 -17.11 52.20 -35.52
CA HIS A 313 -17.66 51.71 -34.24
C HIS A 313 -17.12 50.45 -33.54
N ALA A 314 -16.88 50.60 -32.23
CA ALA A 314 -16.70 49.49 -31.28
C ALA A 314 -18.04 48.89 -30.82
N HIS A 315 -18.01 47.65 -30.32
CA HIS A 315 -18.80 47.29 -29.14
C HIS A 315 -18.11 46.17 -28.32
N LEU A 316 -17.96 46.41 -27.02
CA LEU A 316 -17.57 45.41 -26.03
C LEU A 316 -18.85 44.72 -25.53
N GLY A 317 -18.90 43.38 -25.59
CA GLY A 317 -20.03 42.57 -25.14
C GLY A 317 -19.56 41.39 -24.28
N SER A 318 -20.00 41.36 -23.02
CA SER A 318 -19.65 40.31 -22.06
C SER A 318 -20.78 39.28 -21.96
N LEU A 319 -20.43 37.98 -22.02
CA LEU A 319 -21.24 36.93 -21.42
C LEU A 319 -20.37 36.07 -20.49
N ARG A 320 -20.91 35.79 -19.31
CA ARG A 320 -20.37 34.86 -18.31
C ARG A 320 -21.41 33.75 -18.11
N SER A 321 -20.91 32.52 -17.90
CA SER A 321 -21.49 31.47 -17.05
C SER A 321 -22.97 31.12 -17.21
N GLN A 322 -23.23 29.85 -17.54
CA GLN A 322 -24.27 29.11 -16.83
C GLN A 322 -23.84 27.65 -16.68
N ASP A 323 -24.20 27.04 -15.54
CA ASP A 323 -23.71 25.74 -15.09
C ASP A 323 -24.49 24.55 -15.69
N GLY A 324 -23.87 23.38 -15.72
CA GLY A 324 -24.42 22.14 -16.30
C GLY A 324 -24.06 20.88 -15.52
N VAL A 325 -24.68 20.73 -14.35
CA VAL A 325 -24.93 19.51 -13.52
C VAL A 325 -23.90 18.35 -13.59
N LEU A 326 -23.28 18.06 -12.44
CA LEU A 326 -22.57 16.81 -12.16
C LEU A 326 -23.56 15.68 -11.84
N THR A 327 -23.40 14.51 -12.46
CA THR A 327 -24.10 13.26 -12.06
C THR A 327 -23.18 12.36 -11.22
N ASP A 328 -23.12 12.63 -9.92
CA ASP A 328 -22.55 11.69 -8.96
C ASP A 328 -23.43 10.43 -8.89
N THR A 329 -22.85 9.23 -8.78
CA THR A 329 -23.62 7.95 -8.76
C THR A 329 -23.06 6.96 -7.75
N ASP A 330 -23.12 7.34 -6.48
CA ASP A 330 -22.76 6.53 -5.33
C ASP A 330 -23.90 5.58 -4.90
N GLN A 331 -24.03 4.42 -5.57
CA GLN A 331 -25.09 3.45 -5.25
C GLN A 331 -24.58 2.21 -4.49
N SER A 332 -24.35 2.39 -3.18
CA SER A 332 -24.16 1.29 -2.22
C SER A 332 -25.48 0.93 -1.52
N SER A 333 -26.25 0.00 -2.08
CA SER A 333 -27.57 -0.37 -1.54
C SER A 333 -27.49 -1.42 -0.43
N SER A 334 -27.71 -0.97 0.82
CA SER A 334 -28.00 -1.86 1.96
C SER A 334 -29.52 -1.87 2.25
N HIS A 335 -30.02 -3.02 2.69
CA HIS A 335 -31.43 -3.42 2.66
C HIS A 335 -32.25 -2.85 3.85
N SER A 336 -33.51 -2.41 3.64
CA SER A 336 -34.63 -2.57 4.62
C SER A 336 -36.02 -2.07 4.14
N THR A 337 -36.89 -3.02 3.81
CA THR A 337 -38.35 -3.10 4.10
C THR A 337 -39.21 -1.83 4.34
N SER A 338 -40.18 -1.56 3.45
CA SER A 338 -41.63 -1.25 3.69
C SER A 338 -42.24 -0.49 2.49
N ALA A 339 -43.56 -0.36 2.28
CA ALA A 339 -44.69 -1.28 2.38
C ALA A 339 -45.94 -0.63 1.73
N SER A 340 -46.71 -1.38 0.92
CA SER A 340 -48.11 -1.13 0.46
C SER A 340 -48.49 0.15 -0.32
N ASP A 341 -49.42 -0.04 -1.28
CA ASP A 341 -50.30 0.94 -1.98
C ASP A 341 -49.67 2.06 -2.86
N GLY A 342 -50.32 2.51 -3.94
CA GLY A 342 -51.51 1.95 -4.60
C GLY A 342 -52.36 2.95 -5.40
N GLY A 343 -52.60 2.67 -6.69
CA GLY A 343 -53.79 3.15 -7.42
C GLY A 343 -53.63 4.27 -8.47
N TYR A 344 -54.01 3.91 -9.71
CA TYR A 344 -54.81 4.66 -10.71
C TYR A 344 -54.48 6.12 -11.12
N GLY A 345 -54.50 6.37 -12.44
CA GLY A 345 -54.45 7.73 -13.01
C GLY A 345 -54.38 7.81 -14.54
N SER A 346 -55.13 6.98 -15.28
CA SER A 346 -55.19 7.08 -16.75
C SER A 346 -56.13 8.21 -17.20
N ASN A 347 -55.80 8.86 -18.31
CA ASN A 347 -56.74 9.53 -19.23
C ASN A 347 -56.05 9.70 -20.60
N GLU A 348 -56.74 9.31 -21.67
CA GLU A 348 -56.31 9.43 -23.07
C GLU A 348 -57.39 10.22 -23.83
N ASP A 349 -57.00 11.25 -24.59
CA ASP A 349 -57.77 11.90 -25.67
C ASP A 349 -56.72 12.67 -26.54
N VAL A 350 -56.53 12.55 -27.86
CA VAL A 350 -57.37 12.22 -29.05
C VAL A 350 -58.19 13.43 -29.52
N VAL A 351 -57.91 14.12 -30.65
CA VAL A 351 -56.84 14.15 -31.69
C VAL A 351 -56.82 15.61 -32.28
N ASP A 352 -56.14 16.07 -33.37
CA ASP A 352 -55.43 15.49 -34.55
C ASP A 352 -54.48 16.52 -35.24
N ASP A 353 -53.93 16.16 -36.40
CA ASP A 353 -53.42 16.98 -37.54
C ASP A 353 -52.01 17.67 -37.52
N ASP A 354 -51.15 17.13 -38.40
CA ASP A 354 -50.16 17.75 -39.32
C ASP A 354 -48.98 18.63 -38.84
N TYR A 355 -47.76 18.05 -38.87
CA TYR A 355 -46.73 18.35 -39.88
C TYR A 355 -45.63 17.26 -39.89
N GLU A 356 -45.17 16.82 -41.08
CA GLU A 356 -44.13 15.78 -41.23
C GLU A 356 -42.69 16.30 -41.28
N ASP A 357 -41.76 15.42 -40.87
CA ASP A 357 -40.49 15.03 -41.55
C ASP A 357 -39.15 15.22 -40.78
N TYR A 358 -38.24 14.26 -41.02
CA TYR A 358 -36.83 14.05 -40.59
C TYR A 358 -36.44 13.75 -39.12
N ASP A 359 -36.06 12.48 -38.94
CA ASP A 359 -34.88 11.94 -38.24
C ASP A 359 -34.60 12.23 -36.75
N SER A 360 -34.94 11.24 -35.92
CA SER A 360 -34.50 11.08 -34.53
C SER A 360 -33.19 10.27 -34.43
N GLU A 361 -32.04 10.89 -34.67
CA GLU A 361 -30.70 10.27 -34.49
C GLU A 361 -29.72 11.14 -33.65
N ASN A 362 -30.15 11.69 -32.50
CA ASN A 362 -29.30 12.57 -31.66
C ASN A 362 -29.29 12.28 -30.14
N GLU A 363 -29.71 11.09 -29.70
CA GLU A 363 -29.57 10.67 -28.27
C GLU A 363 -28.53 9.55 -28.03
N ASP A 364 -28.01 8.89 -29.08
CA ASP A 364 -27.06 7.77 -28.95
C ASP A 364 -25.56 8.18 -28.94
N GLU A 365 -25.18 9.37 -29.43
CA GLU A 365 -23.75 9.72 -29.59
C GLU A 365 -22.97 9.89 -28.27
N GLU A 366 -23.62 10.32 -27.18
CA GLU A 366 -22.93 10.54 -25.90
C GLU A 366 -22.63 9.24 -25.11
N ALA A 367 -23.33 8.14 -25.42
CA ALA A 367 -23.08 6.83 -24.79
C ALA A 367 -21.90 6.05 -25.43
N ALA A 368 -21.50 6.40 -26.65
CA ALA A 368 -20.78 5.50 -27.56
C ALA A 368 -19.24 5.37 -27.34
N ASN A 369 -18.65 5.97 -26.30
CA ASN A 369 -17.18 6.10 -26.18
C ASN A 369 -16.52 5.66 -24.86
N VAL A 370 -17.24 4.96 -23.97
CA VAL A 370 -16.59 4.29 -22.81
C VAL A 370 -16.00 2.97 -23.28
N SER A 371 -14.66 2.87 -23.34
CA SER A 371 -13.99 1.60 -23.66
C SER A 371 -14.34 0.54 -22.63
N THR A 372 -14.69 -0.65 -23.11
CA THR A 372 -14.98 -1.82 -22.28
C THR A 372 -13.74 -2.34 -21.55
N GLU A 373 -12.53 -2.06 -22.05
CA GLU A 373 -11.28 -2.49 -21.43
C GLU A 373 -10.98 -1.70 -20.15
N CYS A 374 -10.70 -2.39 -19.04
CA CYS A 374 -10.48 -1.75 -17.75
C CYS A 374 -9.44 -2.45 -16.87
N PHE A 375 -8.78 -1.67 -16.00
CA PHE A 375 -7.93 -2.18 -14.94
C PHE A 375 -8.74 -2.51 -13.70
N TYR A 376 -8.59 -3.74 -13.22
CA TYR A 376 -9.00 -4.20 -11.90
C TYR A 376 -7.82 -3.99 -10.95
N ASN A 377 -7.89 -2.96 -10.10
CA ASN A 377 -6.81 -2.60 -9.18
C ASN A 377 -7.05 -3.27 -7.83
N TYR A 378 -6.07 -4.02 -7.31
CA TYR A 378 -6.12 -4.63 -5.99
C TYR A 378 -5.01 -4.04 -5.11
N PHE A 379 -5.23 -2.84 -4.59
CA PHE A 379 -4.34 -2.13 -3.67
C PHE A 379 -3.95 -3.01 -2.47
N TYR A 380 -4.90 -3.72 -1.87
CA TYR A 380 -4.64 -4.56 -0.69
C TYR A 380 -4.00 -5.92 -1.01
N LEU A 381 -4.02 -6.38 -2.27
CA LEU A 381 -3.28 -7.59 -2.67
C LEU A 381 -1.90 -7.25 -3.24
N GLY A 382 -1.74 -6.07 -3.84
CA GLY A 382 -0.49 -5.55 -4.38
C GLY A 382 -0.31 -5.72 -5.89
N PHE A 383 -1.39 -5.90 -6.64
CA PHE A 383 -1.34 -6.06 -8.09
C PHE A 383 -2.55 -5.44 -8.80
N ASP A 384 -2.38 -5.11 -10.08
CA ASP A 384 -3.47 -4.73 -10.98
C ASP A 384 -3.60 -5.75 -12.12
N VAL A 385 -4.80 -5.92 -12.66
CA VAL A 385 -5.06 -6.77 -13.82
C VAL A 385 -5.74 -5.93 -14.91
N LEU A 386 -5.15 -5.87 -16.11
CA LEU A 386 -5.86 -5.34 -17.28
C LEU A 386 -6.80 -6.41 -17.80
N VAL A 387 -8.10 -6.12 -17.80
CA VAL A 387 -9.12 -6.92 -18.45
C VAL A 387 -9.47 -6.25 -19.78
N SER A 388 -9.30 -6.97 -20.88
CA SER A 388 -9.44 -6.43 -22.25
C SER A 388 -9.90 -7.50 -23.23
N ASN A 389 -10.05 -7.12 -24.51
CA ASN A 389 -10.27 -8.06 -25.60
C ASN A 389 -9.17 -9.14 -25.67
N GLN A 390 -9.53 -10.36 -26.07
CA GLN A 390 -8.64 -11.52 -26.01
C GLN A 390 -7.39 -11.31 -26.86
N THR A 391 -6.25 -11.15 -26.19
CA THR A 391 -4.93 -11.03 -26.80
C THR A 391 -4.14 -12.32 -26.60
N ARG A 392 -3.35 -12.72 -27.60
CA ARG A 392 -2.45 -13.87 -27.47
C ARG A 392 -1.33 -13.56 -26.46
N PRO A 393 -1.10 -14.37 -25.42
CA PRO A 393 -0.04 -14.14 -24.46
C PRO A 393 1.37 -14.22 -25.06
N SER A 394 2.35 -13.85 -24.24
CA SER A 394 3.76 -14.12 -24.50
C SER A 394 4.06 -15.60 -24.84
N PRO A 395 5.16 -15.88 -25.57
CA PRO A 395 5.62 -17.25 -25.76
C PRO A 395 6.04 -17.91 -24.42
N PRO A 396 6.00 -19.25 -24.31
CA PRO A 396 6.66 -19.98 -23.24
C PRO A 396 8.18 -19.75 -23.25
N ALA A 397 8.83 -19.92 -22.11
CA ALA A 397 10.29 -19.77 -22.00
C ALA A 397 11.02 -20.92 -22.73
N PRO A 398 12.12 -20.68 -23.46
CA PRO A 398 12.83 -21.71 -24.24
C PRO A 398 13.17 -22.99 -23.47
N THR A 399 13.57 -22.90 -22.19
CA THR A 399 13.90 -24.08 -21.39
C THR A 399 12.74 -24.60 -20.53
N GLN A 400 11.52 -24.09 -20.72
CA GLN A 400 10.40 -24.35 -19.81
C GLN A 400 10.17 -25.86 -19.62
N PRO A 401 10.23 -26.38 -18.37
CA PRO A 401 10.09 -27.81 -18.10
C PRO A 401 8.83 -28.41 -18.73
N PRO A 402 8.87 -29.64 -19.28
CA PRO A 402 7.71 -30.27 -19.91
C PRO A 402 6.46 -30.32 -19.02
N GLU A 403 6.64 -30.40 -17.70
CA GLU A 403 5.56 -30.31 -16.71
C GLU A 403 4.86 -28.93 -16.71
N LEU A 404 5.61 -27.83 -16.74
CA LEU A 404 5.06 -26.47 -16.81
C LEU A 404 4.48 -26.14 -18.20
N ALA A 405 5.07 -26.71 -19.25
CA ALA A 405 4.50 -26.67 -20.60
C ALA A 405 3.14 -27.39 -20.65
N ALA A 406 3.04 -28.57 -20.03
CA ALA A 406 1.84 -29.41 -19.98
C ALA A 406 0.69 -28.86 -19.11
N LEU A 407 0.92 -27.85 -18.26
CA LEU A 407 -0.14 -27.20 -17.49
C LEU A 407 -1.23 -26.63 -18.43
N PRO A 408 -2.49 -27.12 -18.36
CA PRO A 408 -3.57 -26.72 -19.25
C PRO A 408 -4.29 -25.43 -18.77
N PRO A 409 -5.13 -24.80 -19.62
CA PRO A 409 -5.35 -25.09 -21.04
C PRO A 409 -4.39 -24.30 -21.94
N SER A 410 -4.05 -24.87 -23.11
CA SER A 410 -3.42 -24.12 -24.21
C SER A 410 -4.30 -22.94 -24.65
N PHE A 411 -3.69 -21.87 -25.17
CA PHE A 411 -4.43 -20.69 -25.64
C PHE A 411 -5.42 -21.06 -26.75
N VAL A 412 -6.71 -21.10 -26.40
CA VAL A 412 -7.83 -21.20 -27.33
C VAL A 412 -8.28 -19.78 -27.64
N TYR A 413 -8.11 -19.36 -28.89
CA TYR A 413 -8.72 -18.12 -29.36
C TYR A 413 -10.23 -18.36 -29.55
N ASP A 414 -11.04 -17.66 -28.78
CA ASP A 414 -12.50 -17.63 -28.95
C ASP A 414 -12.89 -16.32 -29.63
N ARG A 415 -14.01 -16.32 -30.35
CA ARG A 415 -14.57 -15.14 -31.02
C ARG A 415 -15.68 -14.47 -30.21
N SER A 416 -15.85 -14.82 -28.94
CA SER A 416 -16.69 -14.03 -28.04
C SER A 416 -16.01 -12.70 -27.73
N ASP A 417 -16.78 -11.61 -27.69
CA ASP A 417 -16.34 -10.28 -27.23
C ASP A 417 -16.14 -10.23 -25.69
N ARG A 418 -15.67 -11.35 -25.11
CA ARG A 418 -15.53 -11.55 -23.68
C ARG A 418 -14.20 -10.98 -23.20
N LEU A 419 -14.28 -10.02 -22.29
CA LEU A 419 -13.10 -9.44 -21.65
C LEU A 419 -12.39 -10.48 -20.78
N VAL A 420 -11.07 -10.57 -20.94
CA VAL A 420 -10.18 -11.46 -20.19
C VAL A 420 -8.96 -10.70 -19.68
N ALA A 421 -8.35 -11.21 -18.61
CA ALA A 421 -7.05 -10.74 -18.13
C ALA A 421 -6.01 -10.87 -19.26
N THR A 422 -5.40 -9.77 -19.69
CA THR A 422 -4.33 -9.76 -20.70
C THR A 422 -3.00 -9.23 -20.18
N LYS A 423 -2.99 -8.56 -19.02
CA LYS A 423 -1.76 -8.13 -18.33
C LYS A 423 -1.96 -8.19 -16.82
N VAL A 424 -0.90 -8.49 -16.08
CA VAL A 424 -0.84 -8.30 -14.62
C VAL A 424 0.33 -7.40 -14.28
N ILE A 425 0.13 -6.41 -13.40
CA ILE A 425 1.17 -5.52 -12.87
C ILE A 425 1.36 -5.85 -11.39
N LEU A 426 2.55 -6.31 -11.00
CA LEU A 426 2.90 -6.68 -9.63
C LEU A 426 3.72 -5.55 -8.99
N HIS A 427 3.24 -4.97 -7.88
CA HIS A 427 3.85 -3.78 -7.26
C HIS A 427 4.74 -4.13 -6.07
N SER A 428 5.97 -3.61 -6.04
CA SER A 428 6.95 -3.91 -4.97
C SER A 428 6.81 -3.03 -3.71
N ASN A 429 6.04 -1.94 -3.77
CA ASN A 429 5.84 -0.98 -2.65
C ASN A 429 7.16 -0.54 -1.96
N VAL A 430 8.17 -0.15 -2.75
CA VAL A 430 9.51 0.16 -2.24
C VAL A 430 9.53 1.54 -1.56
N PRO A 431 10.02 1.67 -0.30
CA PRO A 431 10.19 2.98 0.33
C PRO A 431 11.04 3.92 -0.53
N GLY A 432 10.51 5.10 -0.84
CA GLY A 432 11.15 6.10 -1.71
C GLY A 432 10.81 5.99 -3.19
N SER A 433 10.04 4.99 -3.64
CA SER A 433 9.45 5.03 -4.99
C SER A 433 8.22 5.94 -5.03
N TYR A 434 7.93 6.52 -6.20
CA TYR A 434 6.70 7.32 -6.40
C TYR A 434 5.41 6.60 -5.97
N PRO A 435 5.12 5.35 -6.39
CA PRO A 435 3.89 4.64 -5.99
C PRO A 435 3.93 4.10 -4.55
N PHE A 436 4.89 4.51 -3.71
CA PHE A 436 5.00 4.03 -2.34
C PHE A 436 3.72 4.28 -1.54
N ASN A 437 3.23 3.19 -0.94
CA ASN A 437 2.00 3.09 -0.18
C ASN A 437 0.70 3.28 -0.99
N ARG A 438 0.74 3.29 -2.33
CA ARG A 438 -0.48 3.19 -3.15
C ARG A 438 -0.98 1.74 -3.25
N TRP A 439 -0.05 0.79 -3.35
CA TRP A 439 -0.31 -0.65 -3.27
C TRP A 439 0.40 -1.27 -2.06
N ARG A 440 -0.06 -2.43 -1.61
CA ARG A 440 0.72 -3.38 -0.81
C ARG A 440 1.85 -3.97 -1.67
N ARG A 441 2.95 -4.41 -1.04
CA ARG A 441 3.96 -5.24 -1.71
C ARG A 441 3.40 -6.60 -2.11
N CYS A 442 3.46 -6.92 -3.41
CA CYS A 442 3.30 -8.27 -3.94
C CYS A 442 4.67 -8.87 -4.23
N ARG A 443 5.03 -9.97 -3.55
CA ARG A 443 6.28 -10.71 -3.83
C ARG A 443 6.08 -11.65 -5.01
N TRP A 444 7.13 -11.84 -5.81
CA TRP A 444 7.09 -12.69 -7.00
C TRP A 444 8.39 -13.46 -7.21
N GLU A 445 8.33 -14.54 -7.98
CA GLU A 445 9.48 -15.29 -8.49
C GLU A 445 9.27 -15.73 -9.94
N ILE A 446 10.36 -15.83 -10.70
CA ILE A 446 10.35 -16.30 -12.09
C ILE A 446 10.64 -17.80 -12.08
N ALA A 447 9.57 -18.61 -12.01
CA ALA A 447 9.66 -20.03 -11.70
C ALA A 447 10.38 -20.85 -12.78
N TYR A 448 10.34 -20.42 -14.06
CA TYR A 448 11.02 -21.13 -15.15
C TYR A 448 12.56 -21.01 -15.10
N LEU A 449 13.11 -20.01 -14.40
CA LEU A 449 14.56 -19.85 -14.18
C LEU A 449 15.09 -20.68 -13.00
N ALA A 450 14.21 -21.30 -12.21
CA ALA A 450 14.58 -21.97 -10.97
C ALA A 450 15.55 -23.15 -11.21
N GLY A 451 16.71 -23.10 -10.57
CA GLY A 451 17.73 -24.15 -10.65
C GLY A 451 18.73 -24.02 -11.81
N GLN A 452 18.53 -23.09 -12.75
CA GLN A 452 19.48 -22.85 -13.85
C GLN A 452 20.73 -22.09 -13.38
N SER A 453 20.53 -20.91 -12.75
CA SER A 453 21.63 -19.97 -12.46
C SER A 453 22.62 -20.56 -11.46
N HIS A 454 22.10 -21.23 -10.42
CA HIS A 454 22.81 -22.16 -9.53
C HIS A 454 21.77 -23.03 -8.80
N PRO A 455 22.12 -24.23 -8.29
CA PRO A 455 21.23 -25.03 -7.44
C PRO A 455 20.80 -24.24 -6.20
N GLY A 456 19.52 -23.87 -6.12
CA GLY A 456 18.95 -23.08 -5.02
C GLY A 456 18.91 -21.56 -5.23
N SER A 457 19.40 -21.04 -6.36
CA SER A 457 19.14 -19.64 -6.74
C SER A 457 17.76 -19.51 -7.39
N VAL A 458 16.97 -18.52 -6.95
CA VAL A 458 15.62 -18.23 -7.44
C VAL A 458 15.52 -16.73 -7.72
N VAL A 459 15.27 -16.36 -8.97
CA VAL A 459 15.09 -14.96 -9.38
C VAL A 459 13.74 -14.43 -8.89
N ASN A 460 13.74 -13.38 -8.08
CA ASN A 460 12.57 -12.95 -7.30
C ASN A 460 12.51 -11.44 -7.03
N SER A 461 11.45 -10.99 -6.34
CA SER A 461 11.19 -9.59 -5.98
C SER A 461 12.19 -8.93 -5.01
N GLU A 462 13.21 -9.65 -4.56
CA GLU A 462 14.34 -9.13 -3.78
C GLU A 462 15.67 -9.16 -4.57
N THR A 463 15.69 -9.73 -5.79
CA THR A 463 16.84 -9.76 -6.70
C THR A 463 17.05 -8.39 -7.37
N PRO A 464 18.29 -7.84 -7.42
CA PRO A 464 18.61 -6.65 -8.20
C PRO A 464 18.46 -6.86 -9.71
N LEU A 465 18.21 -5.79 -10.48
CA LEU A 465 18.09 -5.90 -11.94
C LEU A 465 19.33 -6.48 -12.62
N ASP A 466 20.54 -6.14 -12.18
CA ASP A 466 21.77 -6.63 -12.82
C ASP A 466 21.84 -8.17 -12.86
N ASP A 467 21.35 -8.85 -11.82
CA ASP A 467 21.30 -10.31 -11.75
C ASP A 467 20.11 -10.88 -12.55
N ILE A 468 18.96 -10.18 -12.56
CA ILE A 468 17.78 -10.52 -13.37
C ILE A 468 18.12 -10.45 -14.87
N ASP A 469 18.83 -9.41 -15.30
CA ASP A 469 19.25 -9.18 -16.69
C ASP A 469 20.19 -10.29 -17.17
N VAL A 470 21.14 -10.72 -16.34
CA VAL A 470 22.03 -11.86 -16.66
C VAL A 470 21.22 -13.16 -16.81
N ALA A 471 20.32 -13.46 -15.88
CA ALA A 471 19.55 -14.71 -15.92
C ALA A 471 18.59 -14.77 -17.12
N LEU A 472 17.83 -13.69 -17.38
CA LEU A 472 16.91 -13.64 -18.53
C LEU A 472 17.62 -13.56 -19.88
N ARG A 473 18.84 -12.99 -19.94
CA ARG A 473 19.65 -13.02 -21.18
C ARG A 473 20.08 -14.41 -21.58
N GLU A 474 20.46 -15.26 -20.63
CA GLU A 474 20.91 -16.62 -20.93
C GLU A 474 19.72 -17.52 -21.33
N GLU A 475 18.57 -17.39 -20.66
CA GLU A 475 17.31 -18.05 -21.03
C GLU A 475 16.86 -17.70 -22.47
N TRP A 476 16.74 -16.40 -22.77
CA TRP A 476 16.17 -15.94 -24.05
C TRP A 476 17.22 -15.80 -25.16
N LYS A 477 18.47 -16.23 -24.91
CA LYS A 477 19.67 -16.06 -25.76
C LYS A 477 19.47 -16.46 -27.22
N GLU A 478 18.83 -17.60 -27.46
CA GLU A 478 18.57 -18.12 -28.81
C GLU A 478 17.49 -17.33 -29.55
N SER A 479 16.56 -16.70 -28.82
CA SER A 479 15.52 -15.84 -29.40
C SER A 479 15.97 -14.41 -29.67
N LEU A 480 17.02 -13.93 -28.99
CA LEU A 480 17.56 -12.57 -29.16
C LEU A 480 18.30 -12.42 -30.50
N PRO A 481 18.17 -11.28 -31.20
CA PRO A 481 18.99 -10.97 -32.38
C PRO A 481 20.48 -10.91 -32.05
N ASP A 482 21.35 -11.37 -32.95
CA ASP A 482 22.81 -11.46 -32.71
C ASP A 482 23.46 -10.13 -32.29
N HIS A 483 22.93 -9.00 -32.76
CA HIS A 483 23.44 -7.68 -32.42
C HIS A 483 23.07 -7.20 -31.00
N GLU A 484 22.20 -7.93 -30.29
CA GLU A 484 21.74 -7.68 -28.92
C GLU A 484 22.24 -8.73 -27.91
N ARG A 485 22.54 -9.97 -28.37
CA ARG A 485 23.07 -11.09 -27.55
C ARG A 485 24.29 -10.74 -26.69
N HIS A 486 25.06 -9.71 -27.06
CA HIS A 486 26.27 -9.28 -26.36
C HIS A 486 26.23 -7.82 -25.89
N LYS A 487 25.04 -7.18 -25.87
CA LYS A 487 24.87 -5.78 -25.42
C LYS A 487 23.84 -5.71 -24.30
N ARG A 488 24.18 -5.03 -23.20
CA ARG A 488 23.20 -4.63 -22.19
C ARG A 488 22.10 -3.79 -22.84
N GLN A 489 20.85 -4.09 -22.49
CA GLN A 489 19.69 -3.36 -22.99
C GLN A 489 19.77 -1.90 -22.53
N LYS A 490 19.57 -0.97 -23.47
CA LYS A 490 19.37 0.44 -23.13
C LYS A 490 17.94 0.59 -22.61
N GLY A 491 17.78 0.61 -21.28
CA GLY A 491 16.49 0.82 -20.64
C GLY A 491 15.87 2.17 -21.01
N MET A 492 14.53 2.23 -21.02
CA MET A 492 13.77 3.44 -21.33
C MET A 492 13.52 4.22 -20.03
N VAL A 493 14.21 5.34 -19.86
CA VAL A 493 14.05 6.20 -18.67
C VAL A 493 12.66 6.80 -18.63
N MET A 494 12.02 6.73 -17.47
CA MET A 494 10.72 7.34 -17.18
C MET A 494 10.90 8.31 -16.01
N ASN A 495 10.39 9.52 -16.17
CA ASN A 495 10.14 10.37 -15.00
C ASN A 495 8.83 9.90 -14.33
N ARG A 496 8.64 10.30 -13.08
CA ARG A 496 7.38 10.29 -12.32
C ARG A 496 7.22 11.56 -11.45
N GLY A 497 8.30 12.34 -11.28
CA GLY A 497 8.31 13.58 -10.46
C GLY A 497 7.83 14.86 -11.17
N TRP A 498 7.43 14.78 -12.44
CA TRP A 498 6.72 15.85 -13.16
C TRP A 498 5.27 15.41 -13.38
N GLY A 499 4.32 16.35 -13.38
CA GLY A 499 2.87 16.07 -13.46
C GLY A 499 2.34 15.62 -14.83
N ASP A 500 3.17 14.92 -15.60
CA ASP A 500 2.93 14.40 -16.95
C ASP A 500 3.76 13.11 -17.10
N SER A 501 3.83 12.28 -16.06
CA SER A 501 4.79 11.18 -15.96
C SER A 501 4.35 10.12 -14.93
N PRO A 502 4.35 8.80 -15.26
CA PRO A 502 3.33 7.90 -14.73
C PRO A 502 3.23 7.80 -13.21
N GLY A 503 2.17 8.32 -12.62
CA GLY A 503 1.82 8.11 -11.22
C GLY A 503 1.07 6.81 -10.92
N SER A 504 0.55 6.15 -11.96
CA SER A 504 -0.31 4.97 -11.84
C SER A 504 -0.25 4.07 -13.09
N SER A 505 -0.77 2.85 -12.98
CA SER A 505 -1.00 1.89 -14.07
C SER A 505 -1.86 2.47 -15.23
N ILE A 506 -2.60 3.55 -14.95
CA ILE A 506 -3.31 4.40 -15.93
C ILE A 506 -2.38 5.07 -16.97
N GLU A 507 -1.21 5.58 -16.58
CA GLU A 507 -0.45 6.54 -17.40
C GLU A 507 0.47 5.89 -18.44
N PHE A 508 0.49 4.55 -18.51
CA PHE A 508 0.95 3.84 -19.71
C PHE A 508 0.05 4.10 -20.95
N LEU A 509 -1.04 4.86 -20.79
CA LEU A 509 -2.00 5.23 -21.84
C LEU A 509 -2.03 6.73 -22.15
N GLY A 510 -1.45 7.58 -21.29
CA GLY A 510 -1.59 9.04 -21.34
C GLY A 510 -2.97 9.53 -20.86
N GLY A 511 -3.01 10.62 -20.09
CA GLY A 511 -4.26 11.18 -19.56
C GLY A 511 -4.04 12.12 -18.38
N TRP A 512 -4.04 13.43 -18.64
CA TRP A 512 -3.90 14.47 -17.63
C TRP A 512 -5.19 14.64 -16.82
N GLU A 513 -5.09 14.71 -15.50
CA GLU A 513 -6.09 15.36 -14.64
C GLU A 513 -5.56 16.74 -14.23
N GLU A 514 -6.19 17.82 -14.68
CA GLU A 514 -6.00 19.16 -14.11
C GLU A 514 -7.28 19.61 -13.37
N GLY A 515 -7.16 19.84 -12.06
CA GLY A 515 -7.97 20.89 -11.42
C GLY A 515 -9.04 20.49 -10.41
N VAL A 516 -8.65 19.87 -9.28
CA VAL A 516 -9.37 20.09 -8.01
C VAL A 516 -8.41 20.56 -6.91
N ASN A 517 -8.58 21.82 -6.49
CA ASN A 517 -8.04 22.43 -5.27
C ASN A 517 -6.51 22.44 -5.03
N ASP A 518 -5.78 23.33 -5.73
CA ASP A 518 -4.74 24.13 -5.04
C ASP A 518 -4.57 25.55 -5.64
N ARG A 519 -5.52 26.46 -5.33
CA ARG A 519 -5.40 27.90 -5.60
C ARG A 519 -5.87 28.76 -4.42
N ALA A 520 -5.16 28.65 -3.29
CA ALA A 520 -5.28 29.58 -2.17
C ALA A 520 -4.11 30.60 -2.19
N PRO A 521 -4.34 31.89 -2.51
CA PRO A 521 -3.27 32.88 -2.55
C PRO A 521 -2.91 33.45 -1.17
N GLY A 522 -1.69 33.17 -0.71
CA GLY A 522 -1.03 33.93 0.38
C GLY A 522 -1.30 33.45 1.81
N GLY A 523 -0.38 32.63 2.34
CA GLY A 523 -0.36 32.25 3.75
C GLY A 523 0.99 31.64 4.16
N GLY A 524 1.88 32.45 4.73
CA GLY A 524 3.23 32.01 5.11
C GLY A 524 3.24 31.14 6.36
N GLY A 525 3.35 29.81 6.21
CA GLY A 525 3.53 28.84 7.30
C GLY A 525 4.83 28.03 7.13
N LEU A 526 5.62 27.91 8.20
CA LEU A 526 6.93 27.23 8.14
C LEU A 526 6.80 25.70 8.24
N GLY A 527 7.66 24.99 7.50
CA GLY A 527 8.08 23.61 7.83
C GLY A 527 7.78 22.53 6.79
N GLY A 528 6.86 22.76 5.85
CA GLY A 528 6.61 21.84 4.74
C GLY A 528 7.67 21.97 3.64
N LYS A 529 8.70 21.10 3.65
CA LYS A 529 9.57 20.94 2.47
C LYS A 529 8.72 20.33 1.36
N ARG A 530 8.46 21.08 0.28
CA ARG A 530 7.83 20.53 -0.93
C ARG A 530 8.61 19.29 -1.39
N PHE A 531 7.90 18.28 -1.89
CA PHE A 531 8.53 17.10 -2.48
C PHE A 531 9.24 17.55 -3.75
N ASP A 532 10.56 17.69 -3.66
CA ASP A 532 11.42 18.16 -4.73
C ASP A 532 11.62 17.01 -5.72
N GLY A 533 11.47 17.28 -7.02
CA GLY A 533 11.40 16.27 -8.09
C GLY A 533 12.75 15.64 -8.46
N GLY A 534 13.52 15.23 -7.45
CA GLY A 534 14.84 14.63 -7.59
C GLY A 534 14.82 13.17 -8.05
N GLU A 535 15.99 12.54 -7.97
CA GLU A 535 16.30 11.22 -8.54
C GLU A 535 15.34 10.09 -8.09
N GLU A 536 14.76 10.19 -6.88
CA GLU A 536 13.72 9.30 -6.34
C GLU A 536 12.45 9.22 -7.23
N GLY A 537 12.17 10.29 -7.99
CA GLY A 537 11.09 10.36 -8.96
C GLY A 537 11.44 9.84 -10.36
N THR A 538 12.56 9.14 -10.55
CA THR A 538 12.97 8.59 -11.86
C THR A 538 13.10 7.07 -11.82
N THR A 539 12.56 6.42 -12.86
CA THR A 539 12.60 4.97 -13.05
C THR A 539 13.12 4.64 -14.45
N THR A 540 13.39 3.37 -14.73
CA THR A 540 13.81 2.92 -16.06
C THR A 540 13.16 1.58 -16.37
N LEU A 541 12.59 1.46 -17.57
CA LEU A 541 11.89 0.28 -18.04
C LEU A 541 12.82 -0.65 -18.84
N TYR A 542 12.77 -1.94 -18.51
CA TYR A 542 13.54 -3.01 -19.17
C TYR A 542 12.59 -4.11 -19.62
N GLY A 543 12.70 -4.53 -20.88
CA GLY A 543 11.75 -5.42 -21.55
C GLY A 543 12.37 -6.74 -21.97
N PHE A 544 11.72 -7.84 -21.60
CA PHE A 544 12.03 -9.21 -22.00
C PHE A 544 10.75 -9.87 -22.56
N PRO A 545 10.83 -11.01 -23.25
CA PRO A 545 9.64 -11.69 -23.76
C PRO A 545 8.64 -11.99 -22.63
N GLY A 546 7.45 -11.37 -22.70
CA GLY A 546 6.39 -11.47 -21.70
C GLY A 546 6.57 -10.68 -20.41
N LEU A 547 7.67 -9.93 -20.22
CA LEU A 547 7.98 -9.23 -18.98
C LEU A 547 8.46 -7.79 -19.22
N VAL A 548 7.93 -6.82 -18.47
CA VAL A 548 8.50 -5.47 -18.38
C VAL A 548 8.77 -5.12 -16.92
N PHE A 549 10.03 -4.91 -16.59
CA PHE A 549 10.49 -4.47 -15.27
C PHE A 549 10.58 -2.95 -15.25
N GLU A 550 9.90 -2.30 -14.31
CA GLU A 550 10.24 -0.94 -13.91
C GLU A 550 11.26 -0.99 -12.77
N VAL A 551 12.37 -0.27 -12.92
CA VAL A 551 13.48 -0.29 -11.96
C VAL A 551 13.80 1.13 -11.48
N LEU A 552 14.03 1.28 -10.18
CA LEU A 552 14.42 2.53 -9.53
C LEU A 552 15.91 2.82 -9.75
N GLY A 553 16.34 4.07 -9.54
CA GLY A 553 17.76 4.46 -9.65
C GLY A 553 18.74 3.70 -8.73
N ASN A 554 18.26 2.92 -7.76
CA ASN A 554 19.07 2.03 -6.91
C ASN A 554 19.12 0.56 -7.38
N GLY A 555 18.59 0.24 -8.58
CA GLY A 555 18.65 -1.09 -9.18
C GLY A 555 17.56 -2.08 -8.75
N TYR A 556 16.62 -1.67 -7.88
CA TYR A 556 15.50 -2.51 -7.44
C TYR A 556 14.22 -2.31 -8.26
N VAL A 557 13.50 -3.41 -8.50
CA VAL A 557 12.25 -3.42 -9.26
C VAL A 557 11.13 -2.73 -8.47
N SER A 558 10.58 -1.65 -9.02
CA SER A 558 9.40 -0.91 -8.53
C SER A 558 8.11 -1.66 -8.83
N ALA A 559 7.98 -2.16 -10.07
CA ALA A 559 6.85 -2.95 -10.54
C ALA A 559 7.28 -3.92 -11.65
N LEU A 560 6.58 -5.04 -11.78
CA LEU A 560 6.77 -6.03 -12.85
C LEU A 560 5.46 -6.26 -13.60
N THR A 561 5.44 -5.95 -14.90
CA THR A 561 4.30 -6.23 -15.78
C THR A 561 4.51 -7.55 -16.52
N VAL A 562 3.49 -8.40 -16.54
CA VAL A 562 3.46 -9.72 -17.21
C VAL A 562 2.43 -9.70 -18.34
N PHE A 563 2.76 -10.32 -19.48
CA PHE A 563 1.99 -10.40 -20.73
C PHE A 563 1.91 -11.84 -21.26
#